data_AF-A0A939ZWA2-F1
#
_entry.id   AF-A0A939ZWA2-F1
#
_cell.length_a   1.000
_cell.length_b   1.000
_cell.length_c   1.000
_cell.angle_alpha   90.00
_cell.angle_beta   90.00
_cell.angle_gamma   90.00
#
_symmetry.space_group_name_H-M   'P 1'
#
loop_
_entity.id
_entity.type
_entity.pdbx_description
1 polymer ?
#
loop_
_entity_poly.entity_id
_entity_poly.type
_entity_poly.pdbx_seq_one_letter_code
_entity_poly.pdbx_strand_id
1 'polypeptide(L)'
;EFTGPVVDNFGMEERMTICNMAVEAGATSGICFPDQKTVDYLWEFIQDEFKTKEEALSAYQEWKSDDDAQYEKVLTYDLSDLQPLSTVGYKPDQVKPVAELGGTKVDQVYIGSCTNGRISDLRVAAEVLKGKHLAAGVRGIVSPATPKIYKMALDEGLLAIFMDAGFCVTNPTCGACLGMSNGVLAEGEVCASTTNRNFNGRMGKGGMVHLMSPATAAATAIAGTITNSPLYK
;
A
#
# COMPACT_ATOMS: atom_id res chain seq x y z
N GLU A 1 -13.77 -11.35 -6.58
CA GLU A 1 -13.90 -10.40 -7.70
C GLU A 1 -14.27 -9.04 -7.12
N PHE A 2 -13.57 -7.98 -7.52
CA PHE A 2 -13.83 -6.60 -7.07
C PHE A 2 -14.39 -5.80 -8.24
N THR A 3 -15.57 -5.22 -8.04
CA THR A 3 -16.31 -4.46 -9.07
C THR A 3 -16.99 -3.25 -8.45
N GLY A 4 -17.51 -2.37 -9.30
CA GLY A 4 -18.29 -1.19 -8.90
C GLY A 4 -17.55 0.12 -9.15
N PRO A 5 -18.26 1.25 -9.02
CA PRO A 5 -17.81 2.54 -9.53
C PRO A 5 -16.50 3.04 -8.90
N VAL A 6 -16.20 2.63 -7.66
CA VAL A 6 -14.92 2.95 -7.00
C VAL A 6 -13.77 2.20 -7.66
N VAL A 7 -13.92 0.90 -7.90
CA VAL A 7 -12.90 0.05 -8.54
C VAL A 7 -12.71 0.41 -10.02
N ASP A 8 -13.80 0.78 -10.70
CA ASP A 8 -13.77 1.28 -12.08
C ASP A 8 -12.94 2.57 -12.17
N ASN A 9 -12.98 3.41 -11.14
CA ASN A 9 -12.21 4.65 -11.06
C ASN A 9 -10.74 4.45 -10.65
N PHE A 10 -10.38 3.35 -10.00
CA PHE A 10 -8.99 3.04 -9.68
C PHE A 10 -8.09 2.95 -10.91
N GLY A 11 -6.83 3.35 -10.73
CA GLY A 11 -5.74 2.94 -11.60
C GLY A 11 -5.25 1.53 -11.27
N MET A 12 -4.19 1.09 -11.95
CA MET A 12 -3.65 -0.25 -11.71
C MET A 12 -2.98 -0.39 -10.34
N GLU A 13 -2.43 0.68 -9.78
CA GLU A 13 -1.73 0.62 -8.49
C GLU A 13 -2.71 0.36 -7.32
N GLU A 14 -3.87 1.01 -7.30
CA GLU A 14 -4.90 0.75 -6.28
C GLU A 14 -5.54 -0.64 -6.45
N ARG A 15 -5.78 -1.07 -7.70
CA ARG A 15 -6.26 -2.44 -8.00
C ARG A 15 -5.29 -3.50 -7.48
N MET A 16 -3.97 -3.29 -7.68
CA MET A 16 -2.95 -4.18 -7.15
C MET A 16 -2.99 -4.25 -5.61
N THR A 17 -3.22 -3.14 -4.92
CA THR A 17 -3.34 -3.13 -3.45
C THR A 17 -4.50 -4.00 -2.98
N ILE A 18 -5.71 -3.83 -3.52
CA ILE A 18 -6.88 -4.62 -3.06
C ILE A 18 -6.78 -6.10 -3.46
N CYS A 19 -6.27 -6.41 -4.66
CA CYS A 19 -6.07 -7.79 -5.09
C CYS A 19 -4.97 -8.49 -4.27
N ASN A 20 -3.92 -7.78 -3.88
CA ASN A 20 -2.87 -8.31 -3.02
C ASN A 20 -3.40 -8.73 -1.64
N MET A 21 -4.35 -7.97 -1.08
CA MET A 21 -4.94 -8.23 0.23
C MET A 21 -5.98 -9.36 0.23
N ALA A 22 -6.43 -9.85 -0.93
CA ALA A 22 -7.46 -10.89 -1.00
C ALA A 22 -7.07 -12.19 -0.26
N VAL A 23 -5.79 -12.56 -0.33
CA VAL A 23 -5.28 -13.76 0.38
C VAL A 23 -5.31 -13.61 1.90
N GLU A 24 -5.22 -12.38 2.43
CA GLU A 24 -5.31 -12.13 3.87
C GLU A 24 -6.74 -12.31 4.40
N ALA A 25 -7.74 -12.23 3.51
CA ALA A 25 -9.12 -12.63 3.78
C ALA A 25 -9.39 -14.13 3.50
N GLY A 26 -8.36 -14.91 3.19
CA GLY A 26 -8.45 -16.36 2.91
C GLY A 26 -8.89 -16.71 1.48
N ALA A 27 -8.98 -15.73 0.58
CA ALA A 27 -9.34 -16.00 -0.82
C ALA A 27 -8.16 -16.61 -1.59
N THR A 28 -8.46 -17.46 -2.58
CA THR A 28 -7.45 -18.02 -3.49
C THR A 28 -6.81 -16.95 -4.37
N SER A 29 -7.58 -15.96 -4.82
CA SER A 29 -7.11 -14.84 -5.64
C SER A 29 -8.04 -13.63 -5.53
N GLY A 30 -7.50 -12.44 -5.77
CA GLY A 30 -8.23 -11.20 -5.97
C GLY A 30 -8.20 -10.81 -7.44
N ILE A 31 -9.35 -10.43 -8.00
CA ILE A 31 -9.51 -10.14 -9.43
C ILE A 31 -10.24 -8.81 -9.59
N CYS A 32 -9.70 -7.92 -10.42
CA CYS A 32 -10.38 -6.75 -10.98
C CYS A 32 -10.45 -6.93 -12.48
N PHE A 33 -11.54 -6.51 -13.13
CA PHE A 33 -11.66 -6.65 -14.57
C PHE A 33 -10.68 -5.78 -15.35
N PRO A 34 -10.21 -6.26 -16.51
CA PRO A 34 -9.42 -5.44 -17.40
C PRO A 34 -10.27 -4.36 -18.06
N ASP A 35 -9.67 -3.18 -18.20
CA ASP A 35 -10.22 -2.04 -18.91
C ASP A 35 -9.11 -1.27 -19.64
N GLN A 36 -9.43 -0.08 -20.14
CA GLN A 36 -8.45 0.76 -20.83
C GLN A 36 -7.24 1.08 -19.94
N LYS A 37 -7.41 1.27 -18.62
CA LYS A 37 -6.30 1.53 -17.70
C LYS A 37 -5.38 0.33 -17.57
N THR A 38 -5.94 -0.87 -17.60
CA THR A 38 -5.17 -2.13 -17.65
C THR A 38 -4.36 -2.22 -18.93
N VAL A 39 -4.97 -1.94 -20.09
CA VAL A 39 -4.27 -1.94 -21.38
C VAL A 39 -3.17 -0.89 -21.41
N ASP A 40 -3.45 0.33 -20.95
CA ASP A 40 -2.49 1.43 -20.92
C ASP A 40 -1.27 1.10 -20.05
N TYR A 41 -1.50 0.49 -18.90
CA TYR A 41 -0.45 0.04 -18.00
C TYR A 41 0.40 -1.09 -18.61
N LEU A 42 -0.25 -2.04 -19.29
CA LEU A 42 0.44 -3.20 -19.86
C LEU A 42 1.08 -2.92 -21.23
N TRP A 43 0.76 -1.79 -21.86
CA TRP A 43 1.12 -1.52 -23.26
C TRP A 43 2.62 -1.70 -23.56
N GLU A 44 3.50 -1.26 -22.65
CA GLU A 44 4.95 -1.43 -22.84
C GLU A 44 5.39 -2.91 -22.96
N PHE A 45 4.58 -3.84 -22.44
CA PHE A 45 4.86 -5.28 -22.44
C PHE A 45 4.13 -6.04 -23.56
N ILE A 46 2.98 -5.51 -24.02
CA ILE A 46 2.09 -6.23 -24.96
C ILE A 46 2.01 -5.58 -26.35
N GLN A 47 2.74 -4.48 -26.58
CA GLN A 47 2.73 -3.75 -27.87
C GLN A 47 3.22 -4.60 -29.07
N ASP A 48 3.97 -5.67 -28.83
CA ASP A 48 4.39 -6.61 -29.87
C ASP A 48 3.35 -7.72 -30.13
N GLU A 49 2.36 -7.88 -29.25
CA GLU A 49 1.28 -8.88 -29.34
C GLU A 49 0.02 -8.31 -30.02
N PHE A 50 -0.19 -7.00 -29.94
CA PHE A 50 -1.37 -6.31 -30.48
C PHE A 50 -0.96 -5.11 -31.33
N LYS A 51 -1.67 -4.87 -32.45
CA LYS A 51 -1.35 -3.74 -33.34
C LYS A 51 -1.77 -2.40 -32.74
N THR A 52 -2.86 -2.40 -31.98
CA THR A 52 -3.37 -1.21 -31.30
C THR A 52 -3.89 -1.53 -29.91
N LYS A 53 -4.03 -0.49 -29.07
CA LYS A 53 -4.60 -0.64 -27.73
C LYS A 53 -6.07 -1.04 -27.77
N GLU A 54 -6.80 -0.64 -28.80
CA GLU A 54 -8.20 -1.02 -28.99
C GLU A 54 -8.35 -2.52 -29.26
N GLU A 55 -7.43 -3.11 -30.03
CA GLU A 55 -7.37 -4.56 -30.25
C GLU A 55 -7.09 -5.30 -28.93
N ALA A 56 -6.09 -4.84 -28.16
CA ALA A 56 -5.79 -5.39 -26.84
C ALA A 56 -6.97 -5.26 -25.87
N LEU A 57 -7.66 -4.11 -25.86
CA LEU A 57 -8.84 -3.90 -25.03
C LEU A 57 -9.96 -4.87 -25.40
N SER A 58 -10.26 -5.04 -26.68
CA SER A 58 -11.27 -5.99 -27.14
C SER A 58 -10.94 -7.41 -26.69
N ALA A 59 -9.69 -7.85 -26.89
CA ALA A 59 -9.24 -9.18 -26.46
C ALA A 59 -9.30 -9.37 -24.94
N TYR A 60 -8.98 -8.34 -24.15
CA TYR A 60 -9.06 -8.42 -22.70
C TYR A 60 -10.48 -8.35 -22.16
N GLN A 61 -11.38 -7.66 -22.84
CA GLN A 61 -12.79 -7.60 -22.43
C GLN A 61 -13.52 -8.94 -22.52
N GLU A 62 -13.03 -9.89 -23.31
CA GLU A 62 -13.54 -11.27 -23.35
C GLU A 62 -13.39 -12.00 -22.01
N TRP A 63 -12.51 -11.54 -21.12
CA TRP A 63 -12.26 -12.16 -19.81
C TRP A 63 -13.10 -11.55 -18.68
N LYS A 64 -14.13 -10.78 -19.01
CA LYS A 64 -15.12 -10.33 -18.03
C LYS A 64 -16.12 -11.44 -17.73
N SER A 65 -16.61 -11.48 -16.50
CA SER A 65 -17.68 -12.40 -16.12
C SER A 65 -18.96 -12.07 -16.90
N ASP A 66 -19.70 -13.10 -17.30
CA ASP A 66 -20.99 -12.95 -17.96
C ASP A 66 -22.02 -12.26 -17.05
N ASP A 67 -23.00 -11.56 -17.63
CA ASP A 67 -24.04 -10.86 -16.88
C ASP A 67 -24.90 -11.79 -16.00
N ASP A 68 -24.97 -13.09 -16.35
CA ASP A 68 -25.70 -14.13 -15.61
C ASP A 68 -24.78 -15.02 -14.75
N ALA A 69 -23.52 -14.63 -14.55
CA ALA A 69 -22.58 -15.33 -13.68
C ALA A 69 -23.15 -15.51 -12.26
N GLN A 70 -23.06 -16.74 -11.74
CA GLN A 70 -23.54 -17.08 -10.40
C GLN A 70 -22.40 -17.01 -9.38
N TYR A 71 -22.63 -16.26 -8.31
CA TYR A 71 -21.68 -16.09 -7.20
C TYR A 71 -22.21 -16.78 -5.95
N GLU A 72 -21.33 -17.47 -5.20
CA GLU A 72 -21.68 -18.04 -3.89
C GLU A 72 -22.21 -16.95 -2.94
N LYS A 73 -21.61 -15.75 -2.99
CA LYS A 73 -22.02 -14.60 -2.19
C LYS A 73 -21.66 -13.31 -2.91
N VAL A 74 -22.58 -12.35 -2.90
CA VAL A 74 -22.35 -10.97 -3.35
C VAL A 74 -22.39 -10.06 -2.13
N LEU A 75 -21.34 -9.27 -1.94
CA LEU A 75 -21.19 -8.33 -0.83
C LEU A 75 -21.09 -6.91 -1.38
N THR A 76 -22.04 -6.06 -1.01
CA THR A 76 -22.09 -4.65 -1.42
C THR A 76 -21.69 -3.77 -0.23
N TYR A 77 -20.74 -2.86 -0.46
CA TYR A 77 -20.22 -1.95 0.56
C TYR A 77 -20.44 -0.51 0.11
N ASP A 78 -21.09 0.29 0.96
CA ASP A 78 -21.09 1.75 0.83
C ASP A 78 -19.80 2.30 1.46
N LEU A 79 -19.03 3.04 0.67
CA LEU A 79 -17.74 3.61 1.08
C LEU A 79 -17.81 5.13 1.31
N SER A 80 -19.01 5.72 1.28
CA SER A 80 -19.20 7.18 1.40
C SER A 80 -18.65 7.74 2.71
N ASP A 81 -18.71 6.94 3.79
CA ASP A 81 -18.21 7.28 5.12
C ASP A 81 -16.93 6.47 5.50
N LEU A 82 -16.24 5.89 4.52
CA LEU A 82 -15.02 5.12 4.79
C LEU A 82 -13.92 6.06 5.31
N GLN A 83 -13.50 5.80 6.54
CA GLN A 83 -12.40 6.52 7.20
C GLN A 83 -11.08 5.75 7.09
N PRO A 84 -9.93 6.42 7.25
CA PRO A 84 -8.64 5.76 7.38
C PRO A 84 -8.66 4.74 8.53
N LEU A 85 -8.22 3.52 8.22
CA LEU A 85 -8.17 2.39 9.15
C LEU A 85 -6.72 2.03 9.47
N SER A 86 -6.53 1.47 10.66
CA SER A 86 -5.29 0.83 11.08
C SER A 86 -5.60 -0.51 11.72
N THR A 87 -4.73 -1.51 11.51
CA THR A 87 -4.89 -2.77 12.24
C THR A 87 -4.57 -2.60 13.72
N VAL A 88 -5.12 -3.48 14.55
CA VAL A 88 -4.78 -3.69 15.96
C VAL A 88 -4.52 -5.18 16.20
N GLY A 89 -3.81 -5.53 17.27
CA GLY A 89 -3.47 -6.91 17.55
C GLY A 89 -2.56 -7.51 16.45
N TYR A 90 -2.75 -8.80 16.17
CA TYR A 90 -1.82 -9.57 15.33
C TYR A 90 -2.50 -10.24 14.14
N LYS A 91 -3.62 -9.67 13.67
CA LYS A 91 -4.35 -10.18 12.51
C LYS A 91 -4.75 -9.04 11.57
N PRO A 92 -4.66 -9.23 10.24
CA PRO A 92 -5.05 -8.21 9.27
C PRO A 92 -6.55 -7.88 9.28
N ASP A 93 -7.41 -8.78 9.76
CA ASP A 93 -8.87 -8.59 9.85
C ASP A 93 -9.31 -7.74 11.06
N GLN A 94 -8.39 -7.45 11.98
CA GLN A 94 -8.66 -6.64 13.16
C GLN A 94 -8.31 -5.19 12.90
N VAL A 95 -9.28 -4.41 12.45
CA VAL A 95 -9.10 -2.99 12.10
C VAL A 95 -9.93 -2.07 12.99
N LYS A 96 -9.42 -0.85 13.20
CA LYS A 96 -10.14 0.26 13.83
C LYS A 96 -9.86 1.56 13.05
N PRO A 97 -10.76 2.56 13.12
CA PRO A 97 -10.47 3.91 12.66
C PRO A 97 -9.17 4.44 13.25
N VAL A 98 -8.32 5.06 12.44
CA VAL A 98 -7.04 5.65 12.89
C VAL A 98 -7.26 6.62 14.05
N ALA A 99 -8.39 7.35 14.06
CA ALA A 99 -8.77 8.25 15.13
C ALA A 99 -8.88 7.57 16.51
N GLU A 100 -9.24 6.28 16.57
CA GLU A 100 -9.32 5.51 17.83
C GLU A 100 -7.94 5.05 18.34
N LEU A 101 -6.91 5.03 17.48
CA LEU A 101 -5.54 4.70 17.85
C LEU A 101 -4.69 5.94 18.18
N GLY A 102 -5.29 7.14 18.13
CA GLY A 102 -4.61 8.40 18.36
C GLY A 102 -3.73 8.39 19.62
N GLY A 103 -2.47 8.82 19.48
CA GLY A 103 -1.52 8.85 20.60
C GLY A 103 -0.79 7.54 20.89
N THR A 104 -1.08 6.45 20.16
CA THR A 104 -0.28 5.22 20.23
C THR A 104 1.13 5.49 19.74
N LYS A 105 2.13 5.41 20.61
CA LYS A 105 3.53 5.64 20.26
C LYS A 105 4.02 4.64 19.21
N VAL A 106 4.81 5.13 18.26
CA VAL A 106 5.56 4.29 17.33
C VAL A 106 7.06 4.50 17.52
N ASP A 107 7.83 3.43 17.32
CA ASP A 107 9.30 3.47 17.31
C ASP A 107 9.84 3.43 15.87
N GLN A 108 9.04 2.91 14.93
CA GLN A 108 9.41 2.79 13.53
C GLN A 108 8.24 3.03 12.57
N VAL A 109 8.53 3.61 11.41
CA VAL A 109 7.63 3.67 10.26
C VAL A 109 8.28 2.98 9.06
N TYR A 110 7.51 2.12 8.39
CA TYR A 110 7.96 1.35 7.22
C TYR A 110 7.04 1.59 6.02
N ILE A 111 7.53 2.36 5.04
CA ILE A 111 6.81 2.70 3.80
C ILE A 111 7.41 1.90 2.64
N GLY A 112 6.57 1.18 1.91
CA GLY A 112 6.98 0.46 0.71
C GLY A 112 6.97 -1.05 0.85
N SER A 113 6.15 -1.70 0.03
CA SER A 113 6.01 -3.15 -0.05
C SER A 113 5.40 -3.51 -1.41
N CYS A 114 5.12 -4.80 -1.66
CA CYS A 114 4.27 -5.16 -2.80
C CYS A 114 2.83 -4.62 -2.68
N THR A 115 2.41 -4.25 -1.48
CA THR A 115 1.07 -3.72 -1.17
C THR A 115 0.98 -2.21 -1.31
N ASN A 116 2.07 -1.46 -1.06
CA ASN A 116 2.08 0.01 -1.13
C ASN A 116 3.50 0.62 -1.29
N GLY A 117 4.25 0.19 -2.31
CA GLY A 117 5.59 0.72 -2.63
C GLY A 117 5.75 1.25 -4.04
N ARG A 118 4.66 1.50 -4.76
CA ARG A 118 4.68 2.01 -6.13
C ARG A 118 4.81 3.53 -6.16
N ILE A 119 4.87 4.12 -7.35
CA ILE A 119 5.17 5.55 -7.47
C ILE A 119 4.06 6.42 -6.86
N SER A 120 2.78 6.04 -7.00
CA SER A 120 1.68 6.79 -6.38
C SER A 120 1.77 6.78 -4.85
N ASP A 121 2.10 5.63 -4.26
CA ASP A 121 2.29 5.47 -2.82
C ASP A 121 3.41 6.41 -2.31
N LEU A 122 4.54 6.44 -3.03
CA LEU A 122 5.69 7.29 -2.67
C LEU A 122 5.38 8.78 -2.84
N ARG A 123 4.64 9.17 -3.88
CA ARG A 123 4.22 10.58 -4.10
C ARG A 123 3.32 11.07 -2.97
N VAL A 124 2.31 10.30 -2.60
CA VAL A 124 1.38 10.64 -1.50
C VAL A 124 2.13 10.75 -0.18
N ALA A 125 3.01 9.81 0.14
CA ALA A 125 3.82 9.89 1.35
C ALA A 125 4.77 11.11 1.33
N ALA A 126 5.44 11.38 0.20
CA ALA A 126 6.32 12.52 0.04
C ALA A 126 5.58 13.87 0.17
N GLU A 127 4.35 13.97 -0.32
CA GLU A 127 3.50 15.16 -0.13
C GLU A 127 3.29 15.47 1.36
N VAL A 128 3.04 14.43 2.17
CA VAL A 128 2.89 14.58 3.62
C VAL A 128 4.20 14.97 4.30
N LEU A 129 5.33 14.42 3.85
CA LEU A 129 6.66 14.57 4.45
C LEU A 129 7.40 15.86 4.07
N LYS A 130 7.06 16.47 2.93
CA LYS A 130 7.81 17.60 2.36
C LYS A 130 8.00 18.75 3.37
N GLY A 131 9.27 19.08 3.64
CA GLY A 131 9.65 20.16 4.55
C GLY A 131 9.44 19.86 6.04
N LYS A 132 9.24 18.59 6.40
CA LYS A 132 9.06 18.12 7.79
C LYS A 132 10.12 17.10 8.13
N HIS A 133 10.25 16.77 9.41
CA HIS A 133 11.18 15.76 9.91
C HIS A 133 10.44 14.71 10.75
N LEU A 134 11.05 13.53 10.84
CA LEU A 134 10.62 12.48 11.76
C LEU A 134 10.59 12.97 13.21
N ALA A 135 9.62 12.47 13.99
CA ALA A 135 9.61 12.69 15.43
C ALA A 135 10.87 12.10 16.09
N ALA A 136 11.33 12.73 17.17
CA ALA A 136 12.51 12.28 17.90
C ALA A 136 12.33 10.83 18.39
N GLY A 137 13.30 9.97 18.07
CA GLY A 137 13.28 8.55 18.43
C GLY A 137 12.53 7.64 17.46
N VAL A 138 11.89 8.17 16.41
CA VAL A 138 11.24 7.36 15.36
C VAL A 138 12.23 7.06 14.24
N ARG A 139 12.29 5.80 13.83
CA ARG A 139 13.05 5.37 12.65
C ARG A 139 12.14 5.31 11.42
N GLY A 140 12.50 5.98 10.34
CA GLY A 140 11.80 5.89 9.06
C GLY A 140 12.56 5.00 8.08
N ILE A 141 11.88 4.02 7.48
CA ILE A 141 12.41 3.23 6.37
C ILE A 141 11.48 3.38 5.17
N VAL A 142 12.05 3.65 3.99
CA VAL A 142 11.31 3.65 2.72
C VAL A 142 11.97 2.69 1.72
N SER A 143 11.17 1.78 1.15
CA SER A 143 11.60 0.77 0.19
C SER A 143 10.74 0.82 -1.08
N PRO A 144 11.18 1.51 -2.15
CA PRO A 144 10.48 1.48 -3.44
C PRO A 144 10.31 0.06 -3.96
N ALA A 145 9.14 -0.29 -4.49
CA ALA A 145 8.76 -1.68 -4.76
C ALA A 145 9.64 -2.39 -5.80
N THR A 146 10.18 -1.65 -6.79
CA THR A 146 11.02 -2.20 -7.86
C THR A 146 12.15 -1.22 -8.24
N PRO A 147 13.20 -1.67 -8.94
CA PRO A 147 14.23 -0.77 -9.48
C PRO A 147 13.68 0.32 -10.40
N LYS A 148 12.64 0.01 -11.20
CA LYS A 148 11.94 0.99 -12.05
C LYS A 148 11.30 2.09 -11.20
N ILE A 149 10.57 1.72 -10.15
CA ILE A 149 9.95 2.70 -9.24
C ILE A 149 11.00 3.49 -8.48
N TYR A 150 12.09 2.86 -8.04
CA TYR A 150 13.21 3.57 -7.40
C TYR A 150 13.78 4.65 -8.33
N LYS A 151 14.03 4.29 -9.60
CA LYS A 151 14.55 5.23 -10.60
C LYS A 151 13.58 6.38 -10.86
N MET A 152 12.28 6.10 -11.00
CA MET A 152 11.25 7.14 -11.14
C MET A 152 11.22 8.07 -9.93
N ALA A 153 11.24 7.52 -8.72
CA ALA A 153 11.24 8.31 -7.47
C ALA A 153 12.51 9.15 -7.32
N LEU A 154 13.65 8.67 -7.83
CA LEU A 154 14.89 9.45 -7.89
C LEU A 154 14.75 10.61 -8.88
N ASP A 155 14.24 10.36 -10.08
CA ASP A 155 14.10 11.36 -11.15
C ASP A 155 13.06 12.45 -10.79
N GLU A 156 12.03 12.09 -10.04
CA GLU A 156 11.03 13.01 -9.50
C GLU A 156 11.49 13.74 -8.23
N GLY A 157 12.68 13.44 -7.70
CA GLY A 157 13.21 14.04 -6.47
C GLY A 157 12.50 13.59 -5.19
N LEU A 158 11.67 12.55 -5.24
CA LEU A 158 10.93 12.03 -4.08
C LEU A 158 11.89 11.45 -3.03
N LEU A 159 12.95 10.76 -3.47
CA LEU A 159 13.92 10.18 -2.55
C LEU A 159 14.63 11.24 -1.69
N ALA A 160 14.88 12.42 -2.26
CA ALA A 160 15.44 13.55 -1.52
C ALA A 160 14.49 13.99 -0.41
N ILE A 161 13.19 14.09 -0.69
CA ILE A 161 12.17 14.44 0.32
C ILE A 161 12.17 13.43 1.49
N PHE A 162 12.24 12.13 1.19
CA PHE A 162 12.33 11.11 2.24
C PHE A 162 13.61 11.25 3.07
N MET A 163 14.77 11.42 2.43
CA MET A 163 16.05 11.58 3.11
C MET A 163 16.10 12.85 3.97
N ASP A 164 15.62 13.98 3.43
CA ASP A 164 15.52 15.25 4.15
C ASP A 164 14.61 15.13 5.38
N ALA A 165 13.52 14.36 5.28
CA ALA A 165 12.65 14.08 6.41
C ALA A 165 13.30 13.17 7.47
N GLY A 166 14.37 12.45 7.13
CA GLY A 166 15.11 11.55 8.03
C GLY A 166 14.85 10.07 7.79
N PHE A 167 14.22 9.68 6.68
CA PHE A 167 14.07 8.27 6.31
C PHE A 167 15.36 7.69 5.76
N CYS A 168 15.63 6.43 6.09
CA CYS A 168 16.58 5.59 5.36
C CYS A 168 15.90 5.07 4.09
N VAL A 169 16.36 5.53 2.93
CA VAL A 169 15.95 4.99 1.62
C VAL A 169 16.72 3.70 1.36
N THR A 170 16.02 2.59 1.15
CA THR A 170 16.62 1.29 0.86
C THR A 170 16.51 0.92 -0.60
N ASN A 171 17.41 0.06 -1.08
CA ASN A 171 17.22 -0.62 -2.36
C ASN A 171 15.89 -1.38 -2.36
N PRO A 172 15.27 -1.61 -3.54
CA PRO A 172 14.03 -2.37 -3.66
C PRO A 172 14.14 -3.74 -3.01
N THR A 173 13.31 -3.99 -2.00
CA THR A 173 13.28 -5.25 -1.25
C THR A 173 11.97 -5.41 -0.51
N CYS A 174 11.57 -6.66 -0.26
CA CYS A 174 10.50 -6.95 0.71
C CYS A 174 10.90 -6.63 2.15
N GLY A 175 12.21 -6.62 2.46
CA GLY A 175 12.77 -6.19 3.74
C GLY A 175 12.03 -6.70 4.96
N ALA A 176 11.70 -5.78 5.87
CA ALA A 176 11.02 -6.07 7.13
C ALA A 176 9.69 -6.79 6.96
N CYS A 177 9.00 -6.67 5.81
CA CYS A 177 7.73 -7.37 5.55
C CYS A 177 7.83 -8.90 5.76
N LEU A 178 9.01 -9.48 5.53
CA LEU A 178 9.31 -10.90 5.73
C LEU A 178 10.22 -11.15 6.95
N GLY A 179 10.44 -10.15 7.80
CA GLY A 179 11.36 -10.22 8.93
C GLY A 179 12.83 -10.28 8.52
N MET A 180 13.18 -9.75 7.33
CA MET A 180 14.53 -9.78 6.80
C MET A 180 15.12 -8.36 6.68
N SER A 181 16.45 -8.25 6.77
CA SER A 181 17.20 -7.03 6.38
C SER A 181 16.77 -5.77 7.18
N ASN A 182 16.66 -4.61 6.50
CA ASN A 182 16.45 -3.30 7.11
C ASN A 182 15.02 -3.16 7.67
N GLY A 183 14.93 -2.60 8.88
CA GLY A 183 13.66 -2.33 9.56
C GLY A 183 13.13 -3.50 10.40
N VAL A 184 13.99 -4.46 10.77
CA VAL A 184 13.60 -5.51 11.73
C VAL A 184 13.32 -4.91 13.11
N LEU A 185 12.23 -5.34 13.74
CA LEU A 185 11.80 -4.87 15.05
C LEU A 185 12.45 -5.67 16.18
N ALA A 186 12.85 -4.96 17.23
CA ALA A 186 13.18 -5.52 18.52
C ALA A 186 11.91 -5.82 19.34
N GLU A 187 12.07 -6.59 20.41
CA GLU A 187 10.98 -6.94 21.31
C GLU A 187 10.40 -5.68 21.97
N GLY A 188 9.07 -5.53 21.92
CA GLY A 188 8.35 -4.39 22.49
C GLY A 188 8.28 -3.15 21.58
N GLU A 189 8.97 -3.13 20.44
CA GLU A 189 8.87 -2.00 19.49
C GLU A 189 7.55 -2.01 18.71
N VAL A 190 7.08 -0.81 18.39
CA VAL A 190 5.85 -0.60 17.61
C VAL A 190 6.17 0.00 16.24
N CYS A 191 5.65 -0.62 15.19
CA CYS A 191 5.82 -0.16 13.82
C CYS A 191 4.49 0.22 13.16
N ALA A 192 4.44 1.41 12.57
CA ALA A 192 3.43 1.76 11.56
C ALA A 192 3.93 1.34 10.17
N SER A 193 3.20 0.47 9.49
CA SER A 193 3.67 -0.17 8.25
C SER A 193 2.64 -0.10 7.13
N THR A 194 3.15 -0.01 5.90
CA THR A 194 2.37 -0.09 4.64
C THR A 194 2.52 -1.46 3.97
N THR A 195 2.80 -2.49 4.77
CA THR A 195 2.79 -3.89 4.35
C THR A 195 1.39 -4.48 4.50
N ASN A 196 1.22 -5.76 4.17
CA ASN A 196 -0.06 -6.47 4.25
C ASN A 196 -0.21 -7.39 5.47
N ARG A 197 0.83 -7.57 6.29
CA ARG A 197 0.82 -8.57 7.37
C ARG A 197 1.37 -8.04 8.68
N ASN A 198 0.60 -8.24 9.76
CA ASN A 198 0.96 -7.87 11.12
C ASN A 198 0.97 -9.05 12.11
N PHE A 199 1.16 -10.28 11.63
CA PHE A 199 1.27 -11.45 12.51
C PHE A 199 2.36 -11.25 13.56
N ASN A 200 2.19 -11.82 14.75
CA ASN A 200 3.23 -11.78 15.77
C ASN A 200 4.52 -12.41 15.22
N GLY A 201 5.65 -11.71 15.36
CA GLY A 201 6.92 -12.17 14.81
C GLY A 201 7.18 -11.75 13.36
N ARG A 202 6.24 -11.05 12.69
CA ARG A 202 6.32 -10.84 11.23
C ARG A 202 7.50 -9.97 10.79
N MET A 203 7.77 -8.88 11.50
CA MET A 203 8.87 -7.94 11.21
C MET A 203 10.09 -8.15 12.11
N GLY A 204 10.12 -9.23 12.89
CA GLY A 204 11.12 -9.40 13.96
C GLY A 204 10.49 -9.99 15.20
N LYS A 205 11.31 -10.35 16.19
CA LYS A 205 10.86 -11.06 17.38
C LYS A 205 10.17 -10.09 18.35
N GLY A 206 8.84 -10.21 18.49
CA GLY A 206 8.08 -9.57 19.57
C GLY A 206 7.70 -8.09 19.36
N GLY A 207 7.80 -7.56 18.14
CA GLY A 207 7.31 -6.22 17.80
C GLY A 207 5.82 -6.19 17.40
N MET A 208 5.15 -5.07 17.65
CA MET A 208 3.79 -4.79 17.19
C MET A 208 3.82 -4.10 15.82
N VAL A 209 2.93 -4.51 14.91
CA VAL A 209 2.82 -3.91 13.59
C VAL A 209 1.37 -3.44 13.38
N HIS A 210 1.23 -2.15 13.09
CA HIS A 210 -0.02 -1.53 12.70
C HIS A 210 0.02 -1.27 11.19
N LEU A 211 -0.85 -1.93 10.43
CA LEU A 211 -0.95 -1.74 8.98
C LEU A 211 -1.82 -0.53 8.69
N MET A 212 -1.35 0.36 7.82
CA MET A 212 -2.04 1.59 7.44
C MET A 212 -1.59 2.08 6.05
N SER A 213 -2.31 3.07 5.50
CA SER A 213 -1.96 3.67 4.21
C SER A 213 -0.64 4.46 4.23
N PRO A 214 0.03 4.68 3.08
CA PRO A 214 1.24 5.50 2.99
C PRO A 214 1.08 6.91 3.58
N ALA A 215 -0.07 7.55 3.35
CA ALA A 215 -0.36 8.86 3.90
C ALA A 215 -0.38 8.85 5.43
N THR A 216 -1.10 7.88 6.01
CA THR A 216 -1.21 7.72 7.47
C THR A 216 0.13 7.37 8.09
N ALA A 217 0.90 6.49 7.45
CA ALA A 217 2.25 6.12 7.88
C ALA A 217 3.18 7.33 7.89
N ALA A 218 3.17 8.15 6.84
CA ALA A 218 3.94 9.38 6.75
C ALA A 218 3.57 10.40 7.84
N ALA A 219 2.26 10.61 8.07
CA ALA A 219 1.79 11.50 9.13
C ALA A 219 2.18 11.00 10.53
N THR A 220 2.07 9.69 10.75
CA THR A 220 2.51 9.01 11.98
C THR A 220 4.02 9.16 12.21
N ALA A 221 4.83 9.15 11.14
CA ALA A 221 6.28 9.32 11.21
C ALA A 221 6.67 10.71 11.75
N ILE A 222 5.94 11.75 11.34
CA ILE A 222 6.14 13.13 11.80
C ILE A 222 5.63 13.31 13.23
N ALA A 223 4.50 12.69 13.58
CA ALA A 223 3.87 12.85 14.89
C ALA A 223 4.52 12.00 16.00
N GLY A 224 5.16 10.88 15.64
CA GLY A 224 5.69 9.88 16.59
C GLY A 224 4.63 9.05 17.30
N THR A 225 3.37 9.26 16.93
CA THR A 225 2.22 8.48 17.37
C THR A 225 1.28 8.26 16.20
N ILE A 226 0.49 7.18 16.22
CA ILE A 226 -0.47 6.86 15.16
C ILE A 226 -1.41 8.06 14.96
N THR A 227 -1.34 8.64 13.76
CA THR A 227 -2.00 9.90 13.41
C THR A 227 -2.47 9.85 11.96
N ASN A 228 -3.70 10.28 11.71
CA ASN A 228 -4.24 10.36 10.35
C ASN A 228 -3.56 11.48 9.54
N SER A 229 -3.41 11.25 8.23
CA SER A 229 -2.92 12.26 7.31
C SER A 229 -3.94 13.38 7.12
N PRO A 230 -3.52 14.65 7.00
CA PRO A 230 -4.42 15.74 6.64
C PRO A 230 -4.99 15.62 5.21
N LEU A 231 -4.45 14.72 4.37
CA LEU A 231 -4.93 14.50 3.01
C LEU A 231 -6.28 13.79 2.96
N TYR A 232 -6.62 13.03 4.00
CA TYR A 232 -7.82 12.20 4.05
C TYR A 232 -8.54 12.45 5.37
N LYS A 233 -9.87 12.61 5.32
CA LYS A 233 -10.69 12.89 6.51
C LYS A 233 -10.94 11.62 7.31
#